data_AF-A0A1Q9NTE1-F1
#
_entry.id   AF-A0A1Q9NTE1-F1
#
_cell.length_a   1.000
_cell.length_b   1.000
_cell.length_c   1.000
_cell.angle_alpha   90.00
_cell.angle_beta   90.00
_cell.angle_gamma   90.00
#
_symmetry.space_group_name_H-M   'P 1'
#
loop_
_entity.id
_entity.type
_entity.pdbx_description
1 polymer ?
#
loop_
_entity_poly.entity_id
_entity_poly.type
_entity_poly.pdbx_seq_one_letter_code
_entity_poly.pdbx_strand_id
1 'polypeptide(L)'
;MGYIIPQRIKPDSDQGYFSQLSKAVFQAGFSYKVVEQKWPDITEAFENFNFDSIALWDEEIILFVVQSPKVIRNIKKIRGIVYNAQVFLELIQEFGSFEAFLATIRDKPY
;
A
#
# COMPACT_ATOMS: atom_id res chain seq x y z
N MET A 1 25.73 0.40 -12.36
CA MET A 1 24.61 -0.15 -11.57
C MET A 1 23.35 -0.02 -12.42
N GLY A 2 22.76 -1.11 -12.90
CA GLY A 2 21.58 -1.05 -13.79
C GLY A 2 20.33 -0.60 -13.02
N TYR A 3 19.53 0.28 -13.62
CA TYR A 3 18.24 0.68 -13.07
C TYR A 3 17.29 -0.54 -13.14
N ILE A 4 16.79 -0.98 -11.98
CA ILE A 4 15.80 -2.08 -11.94
C ILE A 4 14.45 -1.45 -12.26
N ILE A 5 13.89 -1.80 -13.41
CA ILE A 5 12.51 -1.44 -13.74
C ILE A 5 11.60 -2.39 -12.96
N PRO A 6 10.69 -1.89 -12.10
CA PRO A 6 9.70 -2.73 -11.45
C PRO A 6 8.89 -3.52 -12.48
N GLN A 7 8.66 -4.79 -12.22
CA GLN A 7 7.71 -5.54 -13.03
C GLN A 7 6.32 -4.93 -12.89
N ARG A 8 5.63 -4.79 -14.03
CA ARG A 8 4.20 -4.45 -14.01
C ARG A 8 3.45 -5.68 -13.52
N ILE A 9 2.81 -5.54 -12.35
CA ILE A 9 2.01 -6.59 -11.73
C ILE A 9 0.55 -6.17 -11.86
N LYS A 10 -0.29 -7.09 -12.33
CA LYS A 10 -1.74 -7.01 -12.19
C LYS A 10 -2.13 -7.93 -11.03
N PRO A 11 -2.52 -7.39 -9.87
CA PRO A 11 -3.03 -8.19 -8.77
C PRO A 11 -4.36 -8.86 -9.12
N ASP A 12 -4.61 -10.03 -8.53
CA ASP A 12 -5.86 -10.78 -8.71
C ASP A 12 -6.93 -10.42 -7.66
N SER A 13 -6.63 -9.49 -6.74
CA SER A 13 -7.53 -9.06 -5.68
C SER A 13 -7.32 -7.60 -5.29
N ASP A 14 -8.35 -7.00 -4.69
CA ASP A 14 -8.31 -5.62 -4.17
C ASP A 14 -7.25 -5.44 -3.08
N GLN A 15 -7.06 -6.43 -2.20
CA GLN A 15 -5.96 -6.43 -1.23
C GLN A 15 -4.59 -6.42 -1.91
N GLY A 16 -4.44 -7.15 -3.03
CA GLY A 16 -3.23 -7.11 -3.83
C GLY A 16 -2.99 -5.75 -4.48
N TYR A 17 -4.03 -5.07 -4.97
CA TYR A 17 -3.93 -3.69 -5.44
C TYR A 17 -3.52 -2.73 -4.32
N PHE A 18 -4.15 -2.83 -3.16
CA PHE A 18 -3.81 -2.00 -2.00
C PHE A 18 -2.37 -2.22 -1.52
N SER A 19 -1.89 -3.47 -1.50
CA SER A 19 -0.49 -3.81 -1.22
C SER A 19 0.46 -3.10 -2.20
N GLN A 20 0.19 -3.17 -3.51
CA GLN A 20 1.05 -2.57 -4.53
C GLN A 20 1.08 -1.03 -4.46
N LEU A 21 -0.06 -0.38 -4.18
CA LEU A 21 -0.12 1.07 -3.95
C LEU A 21 0.69 1.47 -2.72
N SER A 22 0.52 0.74 -1.62
CA SER A 22 1.28 0.95 -0.38
C SER A 22 2.78 0.76 -0.60
N LYS A 23 3.17 -0.18 -1.46
CA LYS A 23 4.57 -0.41 -1.84
C LYS A 23 5.19 0.80 -2.53
N ALA A 24 4.47 1.44 -3.45
CA ALA A 24 4.93 2.66 -4.10
C ALA A 24 5.19 3.79 -3.11
N VAL A 25 4.33 3.94 -2.08
CA VAL A 25 4.53 4.90 -0.98
C VAL A 25 5.83 4.58 -0.21
N PHE A 26 6.09 3.31 0.10
CA PHE A 26 7.34 2.92 0.76
C PHE A 26 8.59 3.13 -0.11
N GLN A 27 8.49 2.95 -1.42
CA GLN A 27 9.58 3.15 -2.38
C GLN A 27 9.92 4.63 -2.63
N ALA A 28 8.97 5.55 -2.41
CA ALA A 28 9.24 6.99 -2.56
C ALA A 28 10.41 7.43 -1.66
N GLY A 29 11.55 7.80 -2.26
CA GLY A 29 12.77 8.18 -1.55
C GLY A 29 13.54 7.03 -0.88
N PHE A 30 13.29 5.77 -1.27
CA PHE A 30 14.02 4.60 -0.78
C PHE A 30 14.55 3.73 -1.92
N SER A 31 15.59 2.93 -1.63
CA SER A 31 16.08 1.93 -2.58
C SER A 31 15.00 0.88 -2.84
N TYR A 32 14.62 0.71 -4.12
CA TYR A 32 13.65 -0.29 -4.57
C TYR A 32 13.99 -1.68 -4.03
N LYS A 33 15.27 -2.09 -4.15
CA LYS A 33 15.78 -3.37 -3.65
C LYS A 33 15.58 -3.55 -2.15
N VAL A 34 15.78 -2.50 -1.36
CA VAL A 34 15.62 -2.57 0.10
C VAL A 34 14.15 -2.76 0.46
N VAL A 35 13.24 -2.04 -0.22
CA VAL A 35 11.80 -2.21 0.01
C VAL A 35 11.33 -3.60 -0.41
N GLU A 36 11.79 -4.11 -1.56
CA GLU A 36 11.47 -5.47 -2.02
C GLU A 36 11.92 -6.55 -1.02
N GLN A 37 13.15 -6.46 -0.52
CA GLN A 37 13.68 -7.42 0.45
C GLN A 37 12.89 -7.43 1.76
N LYS A 38 12.40 -6.26 2.19
CA LYS A 38 11.62 -6.10 3.43
C LYS A 38 10.12 -6.31 3.23
N TRP A 39 9.67 -6.48 1.99
CA TRP A 39 8.23 -6.52 1.67
C TRP A 39 7.46 -7.65 2.38
N PRO A 40 8.01 -8.87 2.54
CA PRO A 40 7.33 -9.92 3.32
C PRO A 40 7.07 -9.49 4.78
N ASP A 41 8.06 -8.90 5.44
CA ASP A 41 7.95 -8.43 6.83
C ASP A 41 6.95 -7.27 6.95
N ILE A 42 6.97 -6.35 5.98
CA ILE A 42 5.99 -5.25 5.92
C ILE A 42 4.59 -5.80 5.70
N THR A 43 4.42 -6.78 4.81
CA THR A 43 3.13 -7.42 4.53
C THR A 43 2.55 -8.05 5.80
N GLU A 44 3.38 -8.74 6.59
CA GLU A 44 2.95 -9.29 7.87
C GLU A 44 2.58 -8.19 8.88
N ALA A 45 3.40 -7.14 9.00
CA ALA A 45 3.15 -6.02 9.90
C ALA A 45 1.89 -5.20 9.54
N PHE A 46 1.44 -5.29 8.29
CA PHE A 46 0.21 -4.68 7.78
C PHE A 46 -0.91 -5.71 7.60
N GLU A 47 -0.90 -6.83 8.32
CA GLU A 47 -2.00 -7.80 8.32
C GLU A 47 -2.40 -8.28 6.91
N ASN A 48 -1.39 -8.56 6.07
CA ASN A 48 -1.56 -8.91 4.66
C ASN A 48 -2.28 -7.83 3.83
N PHE A 49 -2.13 -6.57 4.21
CA PHE A 49 -2.79 -5.43 3.58
C PHE A 49 -4.32 -5.54 3.56
N ASN A 50 -4.89 -6.07 4.65
CA ASN A 50 -6.32 -6.00 4.89
C ASN A 50 -6.74 -4.53 5.10
N PHE A 51 -7.19 -3.87 4.03
CA PHE A 51 -7.55 -2.45 4.06
C PHE A 51 -8.77 -2.16 4.95
N ASP A 52 -9.68 -3.13 5.16
CA ASP A 52 -10.80 -2.96 6.10
C ASP A 52 -10.28 -2.77 7.53
N SER A 53 -9.29 -3.56 7.94
CA SER A 53 -8.64 -3.45 9.25
C SER A 53 -7.81 -2.17 9.35
N ILE A 54 -6.94 -1.94 8.36
CA ILE A 54 -6.01 -0.81 8.35
C ILE A 54 -6.73 0.54 8.38
N ALA A 55 -7.89 0.66 7.73
CA ALA A 55 -8.67 1.89 7.73
C ALA A 55 -9.15 2.30 9.13
N LEU A 56 -9.25 1.34 10.05
CA LEU A 56 -9.67 1.53 11.44
C LEU A 56 -8.49 1.77 12.40
N TRP A 57 -7.25 1.70 11.92
CA TRP A 57 -6.09 1.93 12.77
C TRP A 57 -6.08 3.34 13.33
N ASP A 58 -6.01 3.44 14.65
CA ASP A 58 -5.85 4.68 15.36
C ASP A 58 -4.38 5.03 15.59
N GLU A 59 -4.14 6.15 16.27
CA GLU A 59 -2.79 6.62 16.54
C GLU A 59 -1.99 5.67 17.44
N GLU A 60 -2.64 4.92 18.34
CA GLU A 60 -1.96 3.94 19.19
C GLU A 60 -1.42 2.78 18.36
N ILE A 61 -2.24 2.22 17.47
CA ILE A 61 -1.82 1.16 16.55
C ILE A 61 -0.72 1.66 15.62
N ILE A 62 -0.85 2.87 15.07
CA ILE A 62 0.18 3.46 14.19
C ILE A 62 1.51 3.61 14.92
N LEU A 63 1.49 4.10 16.17
CA LEU A 63 2.68 4.23 17.01
C LEU A 63 3.27 2.88 17.40
N PHE A 64 2.45 1.84 17.57
CA PHE A 64 2.93 0.49 17.78
C PHE A 64 3.62 -0.07 16.52
N VAL A 65 2.95 0.01 15.37
CA VAL A 65 3.44 -0.53 14.09
C VAL A 65 4.74 0.16 13.67
N VAL A 66 4.87 1.47 13.84
CA VAL A 66 6.12 2.19 13.45
C VAL A 66 7.34 1.77 14.27
N GLN A 67 7.17 1.23 15.49
CA GLN A 67 8.30 0.74 16.29
C GLN A 67 8.78 -0.64 15.83
N SER A 68 7.92 -1.40 15.15
CA SER A 68 8.22 -2.75 14.68
C SER A 68 9.49 -2.76 13.82
N PRO A 69 10.45 -3.68 14.09
CA PRO A 69 11.61 -3.84 13.23
C PRO A 69 11.24 -4.33 11.83
N LYS A 70 10.04 -4.90 11.67
CA LYS A 70 9.49 -5.42 10.41
C LYS A 70 9.17 -4.34 9.38
N VAL A 71 8.95 -3.09 9.81
CA VAL A 71 8.58 -1.99 8.90
C VAL A 71 9.74 -1.03 8.63
N ILE A 72 9.60 -0.23 7.58
CA ILE A 72 10.43 0.97 7.40
C ILE A 72 9.87 2.03 8.36
N ARG A 73 10.65 2.45 9.36
CA ARG A 73 10.23 3.37 10.44
C ARG A 73 9.98 4.79 9.93
N ASN A 74 8.87 4.98 9.24
CA ASN A 74 8.43 6.28 8.72
C ASN A 74 6.95 6.47 9.04
N ILE A 75 6.67 7.19 10.12
CA ILE A 75 5.30 7.41 10.61
C ILE A 75 4.41 8.13 9.59
N LYS A 76 4.97 9.05 8.78
CA LYS A 76 4.21 9.79 7.77
C LYS A 76 3.70 8.84 6.67
N LYS A 77 4.51 7.88 6.26
CA LYS A 77 4.11 6.86 5.28
C LYS A 77 3.04 5.92 5.84
N ILE A 78 3.18 5.49 7.10
CA ILE A 78 2.20 4.61 7.75
C ILE A 78 0.85 5.33 7.89
N ARG A 79 0.82 6.57 8.39
CA ARG A 79 -0.41 7.38 8.43
C ARG A 79 -1.02 7.58 7.04
N GLY A 80 -0.17 7.82 6.03
CA GLY A 80 -0.61 7.92 4.64
C GLY A 80 -1.26 6.62 4.13
N ILE A 81 -0.75 5.46 4.53
CA ILE A 81 -1.34 4.16 4.17
C ILE A 81 -2.69 3.94 4.87
N VAL A 82 -2.82 4.35 6.15
CA VAL A 82 -4.10 4.31 6.87
C VAL A 82 -5.15 5.20 6.18
N TYR A 83 -4.77 6.44 5.85
CA TYR A 83 -5.64 7.33 5.07
C TYR A 83 -5.99 6.74 3.69
N ASN A 84 -5.01 6.16 3.01
CA ASN A 84 -5.26 5.51 1.72
C ASN A 84 -6.21 4.31 1.87
N ALA A 85 -6.18 3.56 2.96
CA ALA A 85 -7.13 2.47 3.20
C ALA A 85 -8.57 2.98 3.30
N GLN A 86 -8.77 4.11 3.97
CA GLN A 86 -10.08 4.77 4.08
C GLN A 86 -10.60 5.20 2.71
N VAL A 87 -9.76 5.88 1.91
CA VAL A 87 -10.12 6.27 0.53
C VAL A 87 -10.34 5.04 -0.36
N PHE A 88 -9.54 4.00 -0.17
CA PHE A 88 -9.68 2.76 -0.94
C PHE A 88 -11.03 2.10 -0.67
N LEU A 89 -11.50 2.07 0.59
CA LEU A 89 -12.85 1.59 0.93
C LEU A 89 -13.95 2.36 0.21
N GLU A 90 -13.85 3.69 0.17
CA GLU A 90 -14.80 4.53 -0.57
C GLU A 90 -14.84 4.17 -2.07
N LEU A 91 -13.65 3.97 -2.68
CA LEU A 91 -13.55 3.55 -4.08
C LEU A 91 -14.14 2.16 -4.32
N ILE A 92 -13.89 1.20 -3.44
CA ILE A 92 -14.49 -0.15 -3.54
C ILE A 92 -16.01 -0.06 -3.41
N GLN A 93 -16.52 0.76 -2.50
CA GLN A 93 -17.96 0.94 -2.32
C GLN A 93 -18.63 1.59 -3.55
N GLU A 94 -17.98 2.55 -4.19
CA GLU A 94 -18.51 3.26 -5.36
C GLU A 94 -18.42 2.43 -6.65
N PHE A 95 -17.30 1.76 -6.89
CA PHE A 95 -17.00 1.10 -8.17
C PHE A 95 -17.09 -0.44 -8.12
N GLY A 96 -17.29 -1.02 -6.93
CA GLY A 96 -17.40 -2.46 -6.69
C GLY A 96 -16.08 -3.23 -6.64
N SER A 97 -15.01 -2.70 -7.25
CA SER A 97 -13.63 -3.21 -7.13
C SER A 97 -12.62 -2.14 -7.53
N PHE A 98 -11.36 -2.30 -7.13
CA PHE A 98 -10.31 -1.36 -7.51
C PHE A 98 -9.95 -1.49 -9.00
N GLU A 99 -10.03 -2.71 -9.56
CA GLU A 99 -9.86 -2.90 -11.00
C GLU A 99 -10.93 -2.14 -11.80
N ALA A 100 -12.19 -2.18 -11.35
CA ALA A 100 -13.27 -1.42 -11.99
C ALA A 100 -13.02 0.08 -11.92
N PHE A 101 -12.58 0.59 -10.76
CA PHE A 101 -12.15 1.99 -10.63
C PHE A 101 -11.03 2.34 -11.63
N LEU A 102 -9.95 1.55 -11.70
CA LEU A 102 -8.84 1.78 -12.63
C LEU A 102 -9.31 1.81 -14.10
N ALA A 103 -10.31 1.01 -14.47
CA ALA A 103 -10.87 1.03 -15.81
C ALA A 103 -11.53 2.38 -16.15
N THR A 104 -12.13 3.07 -15.17
CA THR A 104 -12.77 4.39 -15.37
C THR A 104 -11.78 5.52 -15.65
N ILE A 105 -10.51 5.35 -15.26
CA ILE A 105 -9.46 6.37 -15.42
C ILE A 105 -8.44 6.02 -16.49
N ARG A 106 -8.46 4.80 -17.03
CA ARG A 106 -7.45 4.29 -17.99
C ARG A 106 -7.29 5.18 -19.22
N ASP A 107 -8.40 5.75 -19.70
CA ASP A 107 -8.42 6.56 -20.93
C ASP A 107 -8.45 8.08 -20.67
N LYS A 108 -8.29 8.51 -19.41
CA LYS A 108 -8.19 9.94 -19.08
C LYS A 108 -6.80 10.46 -19.47
N PRO A 109 -6.70 11.58 -20.21
CA PRO A 109 -5.41 12.19 -20.50
C PRO A 109 -4.78 12.70 -19.18
N TYR A 110 -3.49 12.43 -19.00
CA TYR A 110 -2.66 12.98 -17.93
C TYR A 110 -2.05 14.32 -18.34
#